data_AF-A0A7X1NXH1-F1
#
_entry.id   AF-A0A7X1NXH1-F1
#
_cell.length_a   1.000
_cell.length_b   1.000
_cell.length_c   1.000
_cell.angle_alpha   90.00
_cell.angle_beta   90.00
_cell.angle_gamma   90.00
#
_symmetry.space_group_name_H-M   'P 1'
#
loop_
_entity.id
_entity.type
_entity.pdbx_description
1 polymer ?
#
loop_
_entity_poly.entity_id
_entity_poly.type
_entity_poly.pdbx_seq_one_letter_code
_entity_poly.pdbx_strand_id
1 'polypeptide(L)'
;MMSRIPAKGALKLSRYLSIGAADALEDKQYLNTCFVDNGSSSILTDLNDPRCVALGRTGVGKTALLEGVQNDEERTIKLDPNSLAIDYLTNNEIIRFFSDLGVNMDLFYRLLWRHVFVVEIIKSRYKIVNEQSREGFLKRIWDMTPIGRSKKEALDYVMKWGRNFWEATDYRVREVTQSLENPV
;
A
#
# COMPACT_ATOMS: atom_id res chain seq x y z
N MET A 1 44.21 45.88 -1.18
CA MET A 1 44.56 44.75 -2.06
C MET A 1 43.45 43.73 -1.97
N MET A 2 42.94 43.28 -3.12
CA MET A 2 41.66 42.57 -3.29
C MET A 2 41.49 41.28 -2.49
N SER A 3 40.21 40.96 -2.26
CA SER A 3 39.65 39.79 -1.58
C SER A 3 40.08 38.45 -2.20
N ARG A 4 40.04 37.40 -1.37
CA ARG A 4 39.84 36.02 -1.84
C ARG A 4 38.64 35.43 -1.11
N ILE A 5 37.53 35.37 -1.82
CA ILE A 5 36.36 34.56 -1.48
C ILE A 5 36.81 33.08 -1.58
N PRO A 6 36.62 32.23 -0.56
CA PRO A 6 36.97 30.81 -0.68
C PRO A 6 36.07 30.15 -1.73
N ALA A 7 36.71 29.51 -2.71
CA ALA A 7 36.06 28.77 -3.77
C ALA A 7 35.18 27.64 -3.20
N LYS A 8 33.98 27.47 -3.79
CA LYS A 8 33.01 26.41 -3.49
C LYS A 8 33.71 25.06 -3.33
N GLY A 9 33.39 24.37 -2.23
CA GLY A 9 34.05 23.16 -1.76
C GLY A 9 34.19 22.07 -2.82
N ALA A 10 35.42 21.56 -2.97
CA ALA A 10 35.70 20.40 -3.80
C ALA A 10 35.02 19.15 -3.21
N LEU A 11 34.13 18.53 -3.98
CA LEU A 11 33.52 17.25 -3.64
C LEU A 11 34.61 16.17 -3.59
N LYS A 12 34.88 15.63 -2.40
CA LYS A 12 35.89 14.60 -2.17
C LYS A 12 35.23 13.22 -2.21
N LEU A 13 35.23 12.60 -3.39
CA LEU A 13 34.65 11.25 -3.57
C LEU A 13 35.61 10.20 -2.97
N SER A 14 35.09 9.34 -2.08
CA SER A 14 35.88 8.27 -1.47
C SER A 14 36.03 7.08 -2.43
N ARG A 15 37.09 6.28 -2.25
CA ARG A 15 37.41 5.16 -3.16
C ARG A 15 36.38 4.02 -3.15
N TYR A 16 35.49 3.98 -2.14
CA TYR A 16 34.44 2.98 -1.95
C TYR A 16 33.03 3.58 -2.05
N LEU A 17 32.93 4.79 -2.62
CA LEU A 17 31.67 5.48 -2.81
C LEU A 17 30.89 4.79 -3.93
N SER A 18 29.92 3.96 -3.56
CA SER A 18 28.94 3.40 -4.51
C SER A 18 27.91 4.47 -4.80
N ILE A 19 27.98 5.09 -5.99
CA ILE A 19 26.98 6.03 -6.52
C ILE A 19 26.60 5.52 -7.90
N GLY A 20 25.31 5.49 -8.20
CA GLY A 20 24.82 5.14 -9.54
C GLY A 20 24.11 3.80 -9.58
N ALA A 21 23.22 3.53 -8.63
CA ALA A 21 22.17 2.55 -8.86
C ALA A 21 21.34 2.93 -10.10
N ALA A 22 20.68 1.95 -10.72
CA ALA A 22 19.94 2.18 -11.96
C ALA A 22 18.77 3.18 -11.75
N ASP A 23 18.26 3.23 -10.53
CA ASP A 23 17.28 4.22 -10.09
C ASP A 23 17.75 4.92 -8.81
N ALA A 24 17.50 6.22 -8.70
CA ALA A 24 17.80 7.01 -7.51
C ALA A 24 17.06 6.49 -6.26
N LEU A 25 15.97 5.72 -6.44
CA LEU A 25 15.23 5.05 -5.37
C LEU A 25 15.99 3.87 -4.74
N GLU A 26 16.88 3.24 -5.48
CA GLU A 26 17.66 2.08 -5.01
C GLU A 26 18.82 2.53 -4.10
N ASP A 27 19.32 3.75 -4.32
CA ASP A 27 20.36 4.40 -3.51
C ASP A 27 19.80 5.03 -2.21
N LYS A 28 19.09 4.23 -1.39
CA LYS A 28 18.41 4.66 -0.14
C LYS A 28 19.33 5.42 0.82
N GLN A 29 20.61 5.06 0.88
CA GLN A 29 21.60 5.71 1.74
C GLN A 29 21.80 7.19 1.38
N TYR A 30 21.80 7.52 0.09
CA TYR A 30 21.91 8.89 -0.38
C TYR A 30 20.54 9.57 -0.45
N LEU A 31 19.48 8.83 -0.72
CA LEU A 31 18.13 9.38 -0.79
C LEU A 31 17.75 10.12 0.50
N ASN A 32 17.98 9.51 1.67
CA ASN A 32 17.67 10.16 2.95
C ASN A 32 18.57 11.36 3.27
N THR A 33 19.81 11.37 2.78
CA THR A 33 20.77 12.46 3.08
C THR A 33 20.70 13.61 2.08
N CYS A 34 20.23 13.35 0.85
CA CYS A 34 20.07 14.33 -0.22
C CYS A 34 18.64 14.85 -0.36
N PHE A 35 17.66 14.24 0.33
CA PHE A 35 16.30 14.75 0.35
C PHE A 35 16.26 16.12 1.02
N VAL A 36 15.77 17.11 0.28
CA VAL A 36 15.53 18.48 0.76
C VAL A 36 14.04 18.70 0.75
N ASP A 37 13.46 18.90 1.93
CA ASP A 37 12.05 19.22 2.04
C ASP A 37 11.80 20.68 1.68
N ASN A 38 10.87 20.89 0.75
CA ASN A 38 10.45 22.21 0.27
C ASN A 38 9.22 22.74 1.03
N GLY A 39 8.85 22.12 2.16
CA GLY A 39 7.62 22.38 2.90
C GLY A 39 6.40 21.65 2.34
N SER A 40 6.63 20.67 1.45
CA SER A 40 5.56 19.81 0.93
C SER A 40 5.24 18.67 1.91
N SER A 41 6.21 18.26 2.74
CA SER A 41 5.99 17.22 3.74
C SER A 41 4.94 17.66 4.77
N SER A 42 5.03 18.89 5.26
CA SER A 42 4.14 19.43 6.28
C SER A 42 2.69 19.51 5.84
N ILE A 43 2.45 19.76 4.55
CA ILE A 43 1.11 19.76 3.95
C ILE A 43 0.54 18.34 3.92
N LEU A 44 1.36 17.34 3.58
CA LEU A 44 0.91 15.94 3.50
C LEU A 44 0.69 15.30 4.88
N THR A 45 1.33 15.84 5.92
CA THR A 45 1.20 15.37 7.29
C THR A 45 0.02 16.02 8.03
N ASP A 46 -0.45 17.19 7.59
CA ASP A 46 -1.58 17.88 8.24
C ASP A 46 -2.92 17.21 7.92
N LEU A 47 -3.53 16.59 8.93
CA LEU A 47 -4.83 15.93 8.83
C LEU A 47 -6.00 16.91 8.63
N ASN A 48 -5.80 18.20 8.90
CA ASN A 48 -6.82 19.23 8.67
C ASN A 48 -6.75 19.82 7.26
N ASP A 49 -5.67 19.54 6.53
CA ASP A 49 -5.49 20.00 5.17
C ASP A 49 -6.12 19.00 4.18
N PRO A 50 -7.03 19.45 3.29
CA PRO A 50 -7.61 18.56 2.28
C PRO A 50 -6.62 18.14 1.18
N ARG A 51 -5.42 18.74 1.11
CA ARG A 51 -4.41 18.45 0.08
C ARG A 51 -3.64 17.15 0.39
N CYS A 52 -4.18 16.03 -0.07
CA CYS A 52 -3.61 14.70 0.17
C CYS A 52 -3.00 14.00 -1.06
N VAL A 53 -2.87 14.72 -2.19
CA VAL A 53 -2.43 14.14 -3.47
C VAL A 53 -1.11 14.77 -3.93
N ALA A 54 -0.07 13.96 -4.03
CA ALA A 54 1.22 14.36 -4.61
C ALA A 54 1.25 14.07 -6.12
N LEU A 55 1.26 15.11 -6.95
CA LEU A 55 1.30 15.02 -8.42
C LEU A 55 2.62 15.54 -8.99
N GLY A 56 3.09 14.95 -10.08
CA GLY A 56 4.29 15.39 -10.79
C GLY A 56 4.88 14.36 -11.74
N ARG A 57 5.82 14.77 -12.60
CA ARG A 57 6.49 13.88 -13.58
C ARG A 57 7.43 12.88 -12.88
N THR A 58 7.85 11.83 -13.59
CA THR A 58 8.90 10.91 -13.11
C THR A 58 10.18 11.69 -12.82
N GLY A 59 10.88 11.34 -11.73
CA GLY A 59 12.15 11.98 -11.33
C GLY A 59 12.03 13.25 -10.49
N VAL A 60 10.83 13.80 -10.25
CA VAL A 60 10.67 15.02 -9.42
C VAL A 60 10.76 14.77 -7.90
N GLY A 61 11.05 13.53 -7.48
CA GLY A 61 11.24 13.20 -6.05
C GLY A 61 9.97 12.85 -5.26
N LYS A 62 8.85 12.53 -5.91
CA LYS A 62 7.60 12.12 -5.21
C LYS A 62 7.79 10.93 -4.29
N THR A 63 8.49 9.90 -4.75
CA THR A 63 8.75 8.72 -3.93
C THR A 63 9.62 9.07 -2.73
N ALA A 64 10.62 9.93 -2.90
CA ALA A 64 11.45 10.41 -1.80
C ALA A 64 10.63 11.22 -0.78
N LEU A 65 9.69 12.06 -1.24
CA LEU A 65 8.76 12.78 -0.38
C LEU A 65 7.88 11.82 0.45
N LEU A 66 7.33 10.77 -0.17
CA LEU A 66 6.52 9.78 0.54
C LEU A 66 7.34 8.93 1.52
N GLU A 67 8.59 8.61 1.18
CA GLU A 67 9.51 7.92 2.10
C GLU A 67 9.95 8.83 3.26
N GLY A 68 10.13 10.14 3.02
CA GLY A 68 10.35 11.13 4.06
C GLY A 68 9.20 11.15 5.07
N VAL A 69 7.96 11.31 4.57
CA VAL A 69 6.75 11.23 5.42
C VAL A 69 6.67 9.88 6.16
N GLN A 70 7.04 8.78 5.52
CA GLN A 70 7.07 7.46 6.15
C GLN A 70 8.08 7.38 7.31
N ASN A 71 9.23 8.02 7.18
CA ASN A 71 10.28 8.02 8.20
C ASN A 71 9.97 8.99 9.35
N ASP A 72 9.32 10.11 9.06
CA ASP A 72 9.00 11.15 10.03
C ASP A 72 7.79 10.76 10.91
N GLU A 73 6.85 10.00 10.36
CA GLU A 73 5.62 9.60 11.05
C GLU A 73 5.66 8.17 11.60
N GLU A 74 5.36 8.01 12.90
CA GLU A 74 5.39 6.71 13.59
C GLU A 74 4.35 5.70 13.09
N ARG A 75 3.24 6.18 12.50
CA ARG A 75 2.06 5.36 12.16
C ARG A 75 1.71 5.43 10.69
N THR A 76 2.60 4.92 9.86
CA THR A 76 2.44 4.92 8.40
C THR A 76 2.19 3.52 7.85
N ILE A 77 1.29 3.42 6.88
CA ILE A 77 0.99 2.20 6.13
C ILE A 77 1.25 2.50 4.67
N LYS A 78 2.27 1.89 4.07
CA LYS A 78 2.56 1.98 2.64
C LYS A 78 1.81 0.88 1.91
N LEU A 79 0.97 1.27 0.96
CA LEU A 79 0.26 0.36 0.07
C LEU A 79 0.71 0.63 -1.36
N ASP A 80 1.24 -0.38 -2.03
CA ASP A 80 1.59 -0.30 -3.45
C ASP A 80 0.50 -0.98 -4.29
N PRO A 81 -0.29 -0.22 -5.07
CA PRO A 81 -1.34 -0.78 -5.92
C PRO A 81 -0.87 -1.92 -6.83
N ASN A 82 0.37 -1.88 -7.32
CA ASN A 82 0.86 -2.92 -8.22
C ASN A 82 1.03 -4.27 -7.50
N SER A 83 1.45 -4.25 -6.24
CA SER A 83 1.55 -5.45 -5.39
C SER A 83 0.19 -6.00 -4.93
N LEU A 84 -0.91 -5.26 -5.15
CA LEU A 84 -2.25 -5.57 -4.64
C LEU A 84 -3.14 -6.34 -5.63
N ALA A 85 -2.54 -7.18 -6.49
CA ALA A 85 -3.20 -8.15 -7.37
C ALA A 85 -3.64 -7.67 -8.78
N ILE A 86 -3.04 -6.59 -9.31
CA ILE A 86 -3.19 -6.25 -10.74
C ILE A 86 -2.72 -7.42 -11.62
N ASP A 87 -1.59 -8.05 -11.28
CA ASP A 87 -1.03 -9.18 -12.04
C ASP A 87 -1.97 -10.40 -12.09
N TYR A 88 -2.77 -10.61 -11.03
CA TYR A 88 -3.69 -11.75 -10.96
C TYR A 88 -4.98 -11.51 -11.76
N LEU A 89 -5.52 -10.29 -11.72
CA LEU A 89 -6.71 -9.94 -12.49
C LEU A 89 -6.46 -10.00 -13.99
N THR A 90 -5.26 -9.60 -14.41
CA THR A 90 -4.87 -9.57 -15.82
C THR A 90 -4.76 -10.97 -16.43
N ASN A 91 -4.46 -11.99 -15.61
CA ASN A 91 -4.23 -13.36 -16.03
C ASN A 91 -5.38 -14.33 -15.74
N ASN A 92 -6.53 -13.84 -15.27
CA ASN A 92 -7.67 -14.69 -14.98
C ASN A 92 -8.56 -14.87 -16.23
N GLU A 93 -8.62 -16.10 -16.75
CA GLU A 93 -9.39 -16.46 -17.96
C GLU A 93 -10.89 -16.21 -17.81
N ILE A 94 -11.41 -16.19 -16.59
CA ILE A 94 -12.84 -16.09 -16.30
C ILE A 94 -13.29 -14.65 -16.30
N ILE A 95 -12.44 -13.78 -15.77
CA ILE A 95 -12.64 -12.34 -15.90
C ILE A 95 -12.65 -11.94 -17.38
N ARG A 96 -11.77 -12.56 -18.19
CA ARG A 96 -11.78 -12.38 -19.65
C ARG A 96 -13.05 -12.91 -20.28
N PHE A 97 -13.48 -14.14 -19.94
CA PHE A 97 -14.72 -14.73 -20.43
C PHE A 97 -15.95 -13.83 -20.19
N PHE A 98 -16.13 -13.32 -18.97
CA PHE A 98 -17.27 -12.43 -18.67
C PHE A 98 -17.16 -11.08 -19.38
N SER A 99 -15.95 -10.55 -19.53
CA SER A 99 -15.71 -9.34 -20.33
C SER A 99 -16.05 -9.56 -21.81
N ASP A 100 -15.68 -10.73 -22.37
CA ASP A 100 -15.93 -11.09 -23.77
C ASP A 100 -17.43 -11.34 -24.04
N LEU A 101 -18.18 -11.78 -23.02
CA LEU A 101 -19.64 -11.86 -23.05
C LEU A 101 -20.33 -10.49 -22.93
N GLY A 102 -19.59 -9.39 -22.79
CA GLY A 102 -20.12 -8.03 -22.70
C GLY A 102 -20.66 -7.65 -21.32
N VAL A 103 -20.29 -8.40 -20.27
CA VAL A 103 -20.66 -8.05 -18.88
C VAL A 103 -19.83 -6.87 -18.41
N ASN A 104 -20.47 -5.87 -17.81
CA ASN A 104 -19.76 -4.75 -17.20
C ASN A 104 -19.05 -5.22 -15.91
N MET A 105 -17.73 -5.28 -15.96
CA MET A 105 -16.87 -5.69 -14.83
C MET A 105 -16.46 -4.51 -13.92
N ASP A 106 -16.84 -3.27 -14.24
CA ASP A 106 -16.45 -2.08 -13.47
C ASP A 106 -16.94 -2.13 -12.03
N LEU A 107 -18.15 -2.66 -11.80
CA LEU A 107 -18.68 -2.82 -10.46
C LEU A 107 -17.89 -3.89 -9.69
N PHE A 108 -17.57 -5.01 -10.34
CA PHE A 108 -16.78 -6.08 -9.73
C PHE A 108 -15.40 -5.57 -9.31
N TYR A 109 -14.66 -4.91 -10.21
CA TYR A 109 -13.34 -4.37 -9.89
C TYR A 109 -13.39 -3.35 -8.75
N ARG A 110 -14.39 -2.47 -8.73
CA ARG A 110 -14.57 -1.51 -7.62
C ARG A 110 -14.78 -2.20 -6.28
N LEU A 111 -15.61 -3.25 -6.24
CA LEU A 111 -15.88 -4.01 -5.03
C LEU A 111 -14.65 -4.81 -4.58
N LEU A 112 -13.96 -5.45 -5.52
CA LEU A 112 -12.74 -6.19 -5.26
C LEU A 112 -11.65 -5.28 -4.71
N TRP A 113 -11.38 -4.15 -5.35
CA TRP A 113 -10.40 -3.17 -4.87
C TRP A 113 -10.72 -2.67 -3.47
N ARG A 114 -11.99 -2.35 -3.21
CA ARG A 114 -12.42 -1.96 -1.86
C ARG A 114 -12.16 -3.07 -0.84
N HIS A 115 -12.45 -4.32 -1.19
CA HIS A 115 -12.17 -5.47 -0.32
C HIS A 115 -10.67 -5.63 -0.06
N VAL A 116 -9.85 -5.71 -1.11
CA VAL A 116 -8.38 -5.86 -1.00
C VAL A 116 -7.78 -4.74 -0.15
N PHE A 117 -8.18 -3.49 -0.41
CA PHE A 117 -7.69 -2.33 0.31
C PHE A 117 -8.04 -2.37 1.81
N VAL A 118 -9.30 -2.69 2.15
CA VAL A 118 -9.74 -2.80 3.55
C VAL A 118 -8.99 -3.92 4.27
N VAL A 119 -8.82 -5.08 3.62
CA VAL A 119 -8.10 -6.22 4.20
C VAL A 119 -6.64 -5.85 4.49
N GLU A 120 -5.94 -5.19 3.56
CA GLU A 120 -4.55 -4.77 3.77
C GLU A 120 -4.39 -3.76 4.90
N ILE A 121 -5.29 -2.79 4.99
CA ILE A 121 -5.29 -1.84 6.10
C ILE A 121 -5.46 -2.58 7.43
N ILE A 122 -6.40 -3.53 7.50
CA ILE A 122 -6.63 -4.31 8.73
C ILE A 122 -5.41 -5.17 9.06
N LYS A 123 -4.82 -5.88 8.08
CA LYS A 123 -3.59 -6.67 8.26
C LYS A 123 -2.48 -5.83 8.83
N SER A 124 -2.22 -4.68 8.23
CA SER A 124 -1.14 -3.77 8.64
C SER A 124 -1.43 -3.16 10.01
N ARG A 125 -2.66 -2.70 10.26
CA ARG A 125 -3.07 -2.08 11.53
C ARG A 125 -3.00 -3.02 12.72
N TYR A 126 -3.44 -4.27 12.54
CA TYR A 126 -3.48 -5.27 13.62
C TYR A 126 -2.28 -6.23 13.60
N LYS A 127 -1.33 -6.03 12.68
CA LYS A 127 -0.13 -6.86 12.52
C LYS A 127 -0.50 -8.35 12.41
N ILE A 128 -1.45 -8.66 11.52
CA ILE A 128 -1.88 -10.04 11.26
C ILE A 128 -0.85 -10.68 10.34
N VAL A 129 0.13 -11.37 10.92
CA VAL A 129 1.27 -11.97 10.19
C VAL A 129 1.27 -13.49 10.27
N ASN A 130 0.59 -14.06 11.27
CA ASN A 130 0.57 -15.50 11.53
C ASN A 130 -0.79 -15.98 12.03
N GLU A 131 -0.98 -17.29 12.01
CA GLU A 131 -2.21 -17.97 12.45
C GLU A 131 -2.68 -17.53 13.86
N GLN A 132 -1.75 -17.37 14.79
CA GLN A 132 -2.06 -16.97 16.17
C GLN A 132 -2.57 -15.52 16.25
N SER A 133 -1.95 -14.60 15.52
CA SER A 133 -2.40 -13.19 15.42
C SER A 133 -3.75 -13.07 14.74
N ARG A 134 -4.03 -13.95 13.75
CA ARG A 134 -5.32 -14.07 13.08
C ARG A 134 -6.42 -14.50 14.05
N GLU A 135 -6.23 -15.61 14.75
CA GLU A 135 -7.21 -16.12 15.71
C GLU A 135 -7.42 -15.12 16.87
N GLY A 136 -6.36 -14.45 17.33
CA GLY A 136 -6.45 -13.37 18.31
C GLY A 136 -7.26 -12.16 17.82
N PHE A 137 -7.11 -11.80 16.54
CA PHE A 137 -7.90 -10.73 15.92
C PHE A 137 -9.38 -11.12 15.76
N LEU A 138 -9.66 -12.32 15.25
CA LEU A 138 -11.03 -12.84 15.10
C LEU A 138 -11.73 -12.92 16.45
N LYS A 139 -11.03 -13.35 17.50
CA LYS A 139 -11.55 -13.36 18.87
C LYS A 139 -11.85 -11.94 19.38
N ARG A 140 -10.98 -10.97 19.14
CA ARG A 140 -11.25 -9.56 19.51
C ARG A 140 -12.46 -8.96 18.78
N ILE A 141 -12.63 -9.31 17.51
CA ILE A 141 -13.82 -8.91 16.74
C ILE A 141 -15.07 -9.61 17.27
N TRP A 142 -14.98 -10.87 17.67
CA TRP A 142 -16.08 -11.60 18.29
C TRP A 142 -16.49 -11.01 19.64
N ASP A 143 -15.52 -10.67 20.47
CA ASP A 143 -15.73 -10.08 21.79
C ASP A 143 -16.31 -8.66 21.69
N MET A 144 -16.18 -7.99 20.53
CA MET A 144 -16.96 -6.79 20.24
C MET A 144 -18.42 -7.16 20.05
N THR A 145 -19.22 -6.99 21.11
CA THR A 145 -20.65 -7.28 21.10
C THR A 145 -21.34 -6.57 19.92
N PRO A 146 -21.87 -7.30 18.92
CA PRO A 146 -22.47 -6.67 17.75
C PRO A 146 -23.80 -6.01 18.14
N ILE A 147 -23.80 -4.68 18.21
CA ILE A 147 -25.02 -3.89 18.36
C ILE A 147 -25.69 -3.79 16.98
N GLY A 148 -26.73 -4.60 16.75
CA GLY A 148 -27.61 -4.51 15.57
C GLY A 148 -27.40 -5.59 14.50
N ARG A 149 -28.43 -5.78 13.64
CA ARG A 149 -28.50 -6.83 12.61
C ARG A 149 -27.36 -6.75 11.58
N SER A 150 -27.06 -5.54 11.10
CA SER A 150 -25.99 -5.32 10.11
C SER A 150 -24.59 -5.68 10.63
N LYS A 151 -24.30 -5.39 11.91
CA LYS A 151 -23.01 -5.76 12.52
C LYS A 151 -22.88 -7.28 12.69
N LYS A 152 -23.99 -7.96 12.98
CA LYS A 152 -24.02 -9.43 13.07
C LYS A 152 -23.75 -10.08 11.71
N GLU A 153 -24.39 -9.61 10.64
CA GLU A 153 -24.14 -10.10 9.28
C GLU A 153 -22.69 -9.87 8.83
N ALA A 154 -22.10 -8.72 9.17
CA ALA A 154 -20.69 -8.46 8.91
C ALA A 154 -19.76 -9.38 9.71
N LEU A 155 -20.08 -9.66 10.97
CA LEU A 155 -19.34 -10.60 11.83
C LEU A 155 -19.40 -12.02 11.26
N ASP A 156 -20.59 -12.48 10.86
CA ASP A 156 -20.79 -13.80 10.27
C ASP A 156 -20.02 -13.94 8.95
N TYR A 157 -19.99 -12.89 8.13
CA TYR A 157 -19.18 -12.84 6.90
C TYR A 157 -17.68 -12.97 7.19
N VAL A 158 -17.16 -12.20 8.16
CA VAL A 158 -15.76 -12.29 8.59
C VAL A 158 -15.45 -13.65 9.20
N MET A 159 -16.38 -14.29 9.89
CA MET A 159 -16.16 -15.65 10.42
C MET A 159 -16.13 -16.70 9.31
N LYS A 160 -17.03 -16.60 8.33
CA LYS A 160 -17.12 -17.56 7.22
C LYS A 160 -15.90 -17.50 6.30
N TRP A 161 -15.43 -16.31 5.97
CA TRP A 161 -14.42 -16.09 4.93
C TRP A 161 -13.10 -15.51 5.46
N GLY A 162 -13.09 -15.04 6.72
CA GLY A 162 -11.96 -14.34 7.31
C GLY A 162 -10.68 -15.13 7.33
N ARG A 163 -10.74 -16.46 7.52
CA ARG A 163 -9.53 -17.29 7.53
C ARG A 163 -8.68 -17.09 6.28
N ASN A 164 -9.33 -16.99 5.13
CA ASN A 164 -8.65 -16.94 3.84
C ASN A 164 -8.31 -15.50 3.41
N PHE A 165 -8.98 -14.48 3.99
CA PHE A 165 -8.65 -13.07 3.75
C PHE A 165 -7.23 -12.69 4.16
N TRP A 166 -6.65 -13.35 5.15
CA TRP A 166 -5.35 -12.92 5.69
C TRP A 166 -4.16 -13.52 4.95
N GLU A 167 -4.39 -14.47 4.04
CA GLU A 167 -3.35 -15.10 3.21
C GLU A 167 -2.75 -14.10 2.20
N ALA A 168 -1.70 -14.52 1.47
CA ALA A 168 -1.09 -13.70 0.42
C ALA A 168 -2.13 -13.21 -0.59
N THR A 169 -1.95 -11.99 -1.14
CA THR A 169 -2.94 -11.32 -2.01
C THR A 169 -3.36 -12.17 -3.20
N ASP A 170 -2.43 -12.97 -3.73
CA ASP A 170 -2.66 -13.92 -4.82
C ASP A 170 -3.63 -15.06 -4.46
N TYR A 171 -3.58 -15.55 -3.21
CA TYR A 171 -4.48 -16.60 -2.73
C TYR A 171 -5.90 -16.08 -2.54
N ARG A 172 -6.05 -14.83 -2.08
CA ARG A 172 -7.36 -14.19 -1.89
C ARG A 172 -8.11 -13.98 -3.19
N VAL A 173 -7.44 -13.44 -4.21
CA VAL A 173 -8.10 -13.20 -5.51
C VAL A 173 -8.48 -14.54 -6.14
N ARG A 174 -7.60 -15.55 -6.09
CA ARG A 174 -7.92 -16.94 -6.49
C ARG A 174 -9.21 -17.44 -5.88
N GLU A 175 -9.33 -17.35 -4.57
CA GLU A 175 -10.47 -17.88 -3.84
C GLU A 175 -11.76 -17.11 -4.14
N VAL A 176 -11.71 -15.78 -4.22
CA VAL A 176 -12.88 -14.96 -4.59
C VAL A 176 -13.34 -15.32 -6.00
N THR A 177 -12.43 -15.51 -6.96
CA THR A 177 -12.80 -16.01 -8.29
C THR A 177 -13.32 -17.44 -8.25
N GLN A 178 -12.70 -18.36 -7.50
CA GLN A 178 -13.17 -19.74 -7.35
C GLN A 178 -14.54 -19.84 -6.68
N SER A 179 -14.86 -18.92 -5.77
CA SER A 179 -16.17 -18.83 -5.13
C SER A 179 -17.25 -18.32 -6.10
N LEU A 180 -16.86 -17.56 -7.13
CA LEU A 180 -17.75 -17.18 -8.23
C LEU A 180 -17.86 -18.29 -9.29
N GLU A 181 -16.83 -19.12 -9.45
CA GLU A 181 -16.80 -20.27 -10.36
C GLU A 181 -17.65 -21.44 -9.88
N ASN A 182 -17.68 -21.69 -8.57
CA ASN A 182 -18.43 -22.79 -7.96
C ASN A 182 -19.60 -22.25 -7.13
N PRO A 183 -20.76 -21.99 -7.76
CA PRO A 183 -21.99 -21.70 -7.02
C PRO A 183 -22.52 -23.01 -6.40
N VAL A 184 -22.06 -23.35 -5.19
CA VAL A 184 -22.69 -24.34 -4.32
C VAL A 184 -22.78 -23.82 -2.90
#